data_AF-A0A9X0WB28-F1
#
_entry.id   AF-A0A9X0WB28-F1
#
_cell.length_a   1.000
_cell.length_b   1.000
_cell.length_c   1.000
_cell.angle_alpha   90.00
_cell.angle_beta   90.00
_cell.angle_gamma   90.00
#
_symmetry.space_group_name_H-M   'P 1'
#
loop_
_entity.id
_entity.type
_entity.pdbx_description
1 polymer ?
#
loop_
_entity_poly.entity_id
_entity_poly.type
_entity_poly.pdbx_seq_one_letter_code
_entity_poly.pdbx_strand_id
1 'polypeptide(L)'
;MKMRPVSAFLLSLAGVVLLLASVAVVQSRFDSTPNIALDGDWDVHHLVQWGPYKSWRFHYRLSLREQDGRLHGEGVTLAVNGGRPGVREQTTMQVVDGVRERGQIIAWVFERNGDRAGRGAIKWRVADANRLVGTFATTFYRGASVAQRIVQPTP
;
A
#
# COMPACT_ATOMS: atom_id res chain seq x y z
N MET A 1 -61.31 -9.70 -4.65
CA MET A 1 -60.36 -10.21 -3.63
C MET A 1 -59.57 -9.04 -3.06
N LYS A 2 -59.81 -8.65 -1.80
CA LYS A 2 -59.02 -7.62 -1.11
C LYS A 2 -57.73 -8.27 -0.58
N MET A 3 -56.57 -7.89 -1.12
CA MET A 3 -55.28 -8.30 -0.56
C MET A 3 -55.20 -7.84 0.90
N ARG A 4 -54.89 -8.77 1.81
CA ARG A 4 -54.82 -8.52 3.24
C ARG A 4 -53.58 -7.66 3.57
N PRO A 5 -53.69 -6.68 4.48
CA PRO A 5 -52.61 -5.73 4.81
C PRO A 5 -51.34 -6.37 5.39
N VAL A 6 -51.43 -7.63 5.84
CA VAL A 6 -50.31 -8.40 6.40
C VAL A 6 -49.22 -8.69 5.35
N SER A 7 -49.59 -8.86 4.07
CA SER A 7 -48.64 -9.16 2.99
C SER A 7 -47.72 -7.99 2.70
N ALA A 8 -48.26 -6.76 2.74
CA ALA A 8 -47.50 -5.54 2.48
C ALA A 8 -46.48 -5.26 3.58
N PHE A 9 -46.83 -5.56 4.84
CA PHE A 9 -45.95 -5.38 6.00
C PHE A 9 -44.78 -6.37 6.03
N LEU A 10 -45.00 -7.63 5.62
CA LEU A 10 -43.94 -8.63 5.54
C LEU A 10 -42.95 -8.34 4.41
N LEU A 11 -43.44 -7.82 3.27
CA LEU A 11 -42.60 -7.39 2.15
C LEU A 11 -41.73 -6.18 2.49
N SER A 12 -42.28 -5.18 3.19
CA SER A 12 -41.49 -4.02 3.63
C SER A 12 -40.46 -4.39 4.70
N LEU A 13 -40.80 -5.27 5.65
CA LEU A 13 -39.85 -5.78 6.64
C LEU A 13 -38.70 -6.56 6.00
N ALA A 14 -38.99 -7.44 5.04
CA ALA A 14 -37.96 -8.18 4.30
C ALA A 14 -37.03 -7.23 3.52
N GLY A 15 -37.58 -6.19 2.90
CA GLY A 15 -36.80 -5.16 2.22
C GLY A 15 -35.84 -4.41 3.14
N VAL A 16 -36.29 -4.04 4.35
CA VAL A 16 -35.46 -3.38 5.36
C VAL A 16 -34.35 -4.30 5.88
N VAL A 17 -34.65 -5.58 6.14
CA VAL A 17 -33.66 -6.57 6.57
C VAL A 17 -32.58 -6.80 5.50
N LEU A 18 -32.97 -6.89 4.23
CA LEU A 18 -32.03 -6.99 3.10
C LEU A 18 -31.13 -5.77 2.98
N LEU A 19 -31.70 -4.56 3.11
CA LEU A 19 -30.94 -3.31 3.09
C LEU A 19 -29.92 -3.26 4.24
N LEU A 20 -30.34 -3.59 5.47
CA LEU A 20 -29.45 -3.62 6.64
C LEU A 20 -28.34 -4.68 6.49
N ALA A 21 -28.67 -5.87 5.97
CA ALA A 21 -27.68 -6.91 5.71
C ALA A 21 -26.65 -6.48 4.67
N SER A 22 -27.09 -5.80 3.60
CA SER A 22 -26.17 -5.28 2.58
C SER A 22 -25.26 -4.16 3.13
N VAL A 23 -25.77 -3.27 3.99
CA VAL A 23 -24.96 -2.26 4.68
C VAL A 23 -23.92 -2.90 5.61
N ALA A 24 -24.31 -3.92 6.37
CA ALA A 24 -23.41 -4.65 7.27
C ALA A 24 -22.31 -5.41 6.52
N VAL A 25 -22.63 -6.04 5.38
CA VAL A 25 -21.64 -6.74 4.53
C VAL A 25 -20.68 -5.74 3.86
N VAL A 26 -21.17 -4.56 3.47
CA VAL A 26 -20.33 -3.50 2.92
C VAL A 26 -19.41 -2.94 4.00
N GLN A 27 -19.93 -2.66 5.20
CA GLN A 27 -19.13 -2.18 6.33
C GLN A 27 -18.09 -3.20 6.80
N SER A 28 -18.43 -4.48 6.89
CA SER A 28 -17.47 -5.52 7.31
C SER A 28 -16.28 -5.64 6.36
N ARG A 29 -16.49 -5.42 5.05
CA ARG A 29 -15.40 -5.38 4.05
C ARG A 29 -14.52 -4.14 4.17
N PHE A 30 -15.00 -3.06 4.77
CA PHE A 30 -14.19 -1.86 5.05
C PHE A 30 -13.41 -1.99 6.36
N ASP A 31 -13.96 -2.66 7.38
CA ASP A 31 -13.32 -2.82 8.69
C ASP A 31 -12.30 -3.96 8.75
N SER A 32 -12.34 -4.91 7.82
CA SER A 32 -11.45 -6.09 7.83
C SER A 32 -10.06 -5.84 7.22
N THR A 33 -9.50 -4.62 7.28
CA THR A 33 -8.14 -4.45 6.78
C THR A 33 -7.17 -5.09 7.78
N PRO A 34 -6.35 -6.07 7.38
CA PRO A 34 -5.49 -6.79 8.32
C PRO A 34 -4.57 -5.81 9.06
N ASN A 35 -4.64 -5.82 10.38
CA ASN A 35 -3.70 -5.07 11.22
C ASN A 35 -2.39 -5.87 11.29
N ILE A 36 -1.42 -5.51 10.45
CA ILE A 36 -0.13 -6.21 10.36
C ILE A 36 0.97 -5.37 11.03
N ALA A 37 1.99 -5.99 11.62
CA ALA A 37 3.18 -5.24 12.03
C ALA A 37 3.87 -4.65 10.79
N LEU A 38 4.42 -3.42 10.82
CA LEU A 38 5.21 -2.90 9.68
C LEU A 38 6.70 -3.09 9.85
N ASP A 39 7.15 -3.28 11.07
CA ASP A 39 8.54 -3.42 11.43
C ASP A 39 9.22 -4.56 10.66
N GLY A 40 10.45 -4.30 10.23
CA GLY A 40 11.32 -5.26 9.56
C GLY A 40 11.69 -4.85 8.14
N ASP A 41 12.26 -5.80 7.40
CA ASP A 41 12.78 -5.56 6.06
C ASP A 41 11.77 -5.95 4.99
N TRP A 42 11.72 -5.13 3.95
CA TRP A 42 10.81 -5.25 2.82
C TRP A 42 11.58 -5.12 1.51
N ASP A 43 11.34 -6.04 0.58
CA ASP A 43 11.73 -5.87 -0.81
C ASP A 43 10.63 -5.05 -1.51
N VAL A 44 10.98 -3.83 -1.93
CA VAL A 44 10.05 -2.86 -2.52
C VAL A 44 10.32 -2.74 -4.01
N HIS A 45 9.28 -2.96 -4.82
CA HIS A 45 9.32 -2.81 -6.26
C HIS A 45 8.48 -1.61 -6.70
N HIS A 46 9.12 -0.66 -7.38
CA HIS A 46 8.46 0.47 -8.02
C HIS A 46 8.43 0.27 -9.53
N LEU A 47 7.25 0.41 -10.13
CA LEU A 47 7.06 0.36 -11.58
C LEU A 47 6.65 1.74 -12.08
N VAL A 48 7.54 2.38 -12.84
CA VAL A 48 7.30 3.64 -13.55
C VAL A 48 6.94 3.32 -14.99
N GLN A 49 5.80 3.80 -15.47
CA GLN A 49 5.43 3.71 -16.88
C GLN A 49 5.69 5.05 -17.56
N TRP A 50 6.42 5.03 -18.68
CA TRP A 50 6.76 6.21 -19.47
C TRP A 50 6.27 6.02 -20.90
N GLY A 51 4.96 6.21 -21.10
CA GLY A 51 4.28 5.88 -22.35
C GLY A 51 4.03 4.36 -22.51
N PRO A 52 3.50 3.94 -23.67
CA PRO A 52 3.03 2.56 -23.89
C PRO A 52 4.14 1.51 -23.99
N TYR A 53 5.38 1.90 -24.31
CA TYR A 53 6.46 0.96 -24.67
C TYR A 53 7.69 1.02 -23.76
N LYS A 54 7.69 1.90 -22.75
CA LYS A 54 8.84 2.09 -21.86
C LYS A 54 8.38 2.04 -20.41
N SER A 55 8.98 1.14 -19.64
CA SER A 55 8.78 1.08 -18.20
C SER A 55 10.11 0.92 -17.49
N TRP A 56 10.23 1.52 -16.32
CA TRP A 56 11.35 1.28 -15.42
C TRP A 56 10.87 0.55 -14.17
N ARG A 57 11.61 -0.47 -13.78
CA ARG A 57 11.38 -1.23 -12.54
C ARG A 57 12.54 -0.99 -11.59
N PHE A 58 12.28 -0.35 -10.48
CA PHE A 58 13.23 -0.22 -9.39
C PHE A 58 12.96 -1.28 -8.34
N HIS A 59 14.01 -1.84 -7.78
CA HIS A 59 13.96 -2.77 -6.66
C HIS A 59 14.81 -2.17 -5.53
N TYR A 60 14.19 -1.99 -4.37
CA TYR A 60 14.81 -1.50 -3.16
C TYR A 60 14.71 -2.54 -2.06
N ARG A 61 15.67 -2.50 -1.13
CA ARG A 61 15.47 -3.03 0.21
C ARG A 61 15.14 -1.88 1.14
N LEU A 62 14.05 -1.98 1.89
CA LEU A 62 13.56 -0.97 2.80
C LEU A 62 13.35 -1.57 4.18
N SER A 63 14.06 -1.05 5.17
CA SER A 63 13.86 -1.39 6.58
C SER A 63 12.89 -0.39 7.18
N LEU A 64 11.77 -0.88 7.72
CA LEU A 64 10.73 -0.07 8.34
C LEU A 64 10.71 -0.28 9.86
N ARG A 65 10.36 0.78 10.60
CA ARG A 65 10.09 0.76 12.04
C ARG A 65 8.93 1.68 12.36
N GLU A 66 7.99 1.18 13.15
CA GLU A 66 6.87 1.93 13.70
C GLU A 66 7.21 2.35 15.13
N GLN A 67 7.21 3.66 15.38
CA GLN A 67 7.47 4.23 16.70
C GLN A 67 6.40 5.29 16.99
N ASP A 68 5.73 5.18 18.13
CA ASP A 68 4.68 6.12 18.55
C ASP A 68 3.57 6.33 17.50
N GLY A 69 3.22 5.25 16.76
CA GLY A 69 2.23 5.28 15.68
C GLY A 69 2.71 5.97 14.39
N ARG A 70 3.99 6.30 14.29
CA ARG A 70 4.64 6.86 13.10
C ARG A 70 5.55 5.85 12.45
N LEU A 71 5.56 5.83 11.13
CA LEU A 71 6.41 4.94 10.34
C LEU A 71 7.67 5.68 9.89
N HIS A 72 8.83 5.10 10.20
CA HIS A 72 10.14 5.55 9.74
C HIS A 72 10.87 4.41 9.04
N GLY A 73 11.90 4.72 8.27
CA GLY A 73 12.66 3.69 7.60
C GLY A 73 13.72 4.20 6.65
N GLU A 74 14.57 3.28 6.22
CA GLU A 74 15.68 3.55 5.32
C GLU A 74 15.82 2.42 4.32
N GLY A 75 16.18 2.76 3.09
CA GLY A 75 16.29 1.81 2.02
C GLY A 75 17.28 2.21 0.95
N VAL A 76 17.71 1.21 0.20
CA VAL A 76 18.72 1.33 -0.85
C VAL A 76 18.26 0.59 -2.10
N THR A 77 18.59 1.14 -3.27
CA THR A 77 18.31 0.49 -4.55
C THR A 77 19.22 -0.72 -4.71
N LEU A 78 18.63 -1.89 -4.89
CA LEU A 78 19.34 -3.14 -5.17
C LEU A 78 19.47 -3.39 -6.68
N ALA A 79 18.42 -3.09 -7.44
CA ALA A 79 18.39 -3.33 -8.88
C ALA A 79 17.51 -2.32 -9.63
N VAL A 80 17.86 -2.06 -10.89
CA VAL A 80 17.04 -1.32 -11.85
C VAL A 80 16.89 -2.16 -13.11
N ASN A 81 15.64 -2.38 -13.54
CA ASN A 81 15.26 -3.24 -14.65
C ASN A 81 15.84 -4.67 -14.55
N GLY A 82 16.03 -5.17 -13.31
CA GLY A 82 16.59 -6.50 -13.04
C GLY A 82 18.13 -6.58 -13.07
N GLY A 83 18.81 -5.49 -13.46
CA GLY A 83 20.28 -5.40 -13.44
C GLY A 83 20.80 -4.61 -12.23
N ARG A 84 22.13 -4.66 -12.04
CA ARG A 84 22.81 -3.81 -11.04
C ARG A 84 22.62 -2.34 -11.40
N PRO A 85 22.26 -1.46 -10.44
CA PRO A 85 22.06 -0.05 -10.73
C PRO A 85 23.39 0.60 -11.15
N GLY A 86 23.34 1.41 -12.21
CA GLY A 86 24.40 2.35 -12.53
C GLY A 86 24.60 3.37 -11.40
N VAL A 87 25.71 4.11 -11.43
CA VAL A 87 26.05 5.09 -10.37
C VAL A 87 24.93 6.12 -10.17
N ARG A 88 24.30 6.57 -11.25
CA ARG A 88 23.16 7.52 -11.23
C ARG A 88 21.79 6.87 -11.06
N GLU A 89 21.76 5.60 -10.69
CA GLU A 89 20.54 4.85 -10.39
C GLU A 89 20.53 4.35 -8.95
N GLN A 90 21.70 4.38 -8.29
CA GLN A 90 21.86 4.09 -6.87
C GLN A 90 21.15 5.18 -6.06
N THR A 91 19.93 4.84 -5.65
CA THR A 91 19.07 5.74 -4.90
C THR A 91 18.97 5.24 -3.47
N THR A 92 19.15 6.13 -2.50
CA THR A 92 18.72 5.91 -1.12
C THR A 92 17.31 6.46 -0.94
N MET A 93 16.53 5.79 -0.10
CA MET A 93 15.16 6.17 0.23
C MET A 93 15.05 6.23 1.75
N GLN A 94 14.63 7.36 2.29
CA GLN A 94 14.35 7.54 3.70
C GLN A 94 12.86 7.78 3.87
N VAL A 95 12.17 6.94 4.63
CA VAL A 95 10.82 7.20 5.11
C VAL A 95 10.96 8.11 6.33
N VAL A 96 10.67 9.40 6.13
CA VAL A 96 10.88 10.43 7.16
C VAL A 96 9.73 10.49 8.16
N ASP A 97 8.52 10.13 7.71
CA ASP A 97 7.32 10.00 8.51
C ASP A 97 6.35 9.09 7.76
N GLY A 98 5.37 8.56 8.47
CA GLY A 98 4.27 7.84 7.86
C GLY A 98 3.18 7.53 8.86
N VAL A 99 1.97 7.39 8.35
CA VAL A 99 0.78 7.11 9.17
C VAL A 99 0.01 5.94 8.59
N ARG A 100 -0.63 5.19 9.48
CA ARG A 100 -1.63 4.19 9.13
C ARG A 100 -3.01 4.75 9.45
N GLU A 101 -3.83 4.94 8.42
CA GLU A 101 -5.20 5.42 8.57
C GLU A 101 -6.15 4.61 7.69
N ARG A 102 -7.22 4.07 8.28
CA ARG A 102 -8.34 3.42 7.57
C ARG A 102 -7.89 2.34 6.56
N GLY A 103 -6.94 1.51 6.98
CA GLY A 103 -6.40 0.42 6.15
C GLY A 103 -5.46 0.88 5.03
N GLN A 104 -5.04 2.14 5.04
CA GLN A 104 -4.01 2.69 4.17
C GLN A 104 -2.78 3.07 4.99
N ILE A 105 -1.63 2.96 4.35
CA ILE A 105 -0.34 3.42 4.88
C ILE A 105 0.12 4.53 3.95
N ILE A 106 0.41 5.70 4.50
CA ILE A 106 0.99 6.81 3.77
C ILE A 106 2.38 7.02 4.35
N ALA A 107 3.42 6.79 3.56
CA ALA A 107 4.81 6.98 3.94
C ALA A 107 5.39 8.15 3.15
N TRP A 108 5.79 9.23 3.84
CA TRP A 108 6.50 10.34 3.22
C TRP A 108 7.97 10.00 3.09
N VAL A 109 8.50 10.19 1.89
CA VAL A 109 9.86 9.76 1.56
C VAL A 109 10.72 10.91 1.10
N PHE A 110 11.98 10.85 1.47
CA PHE A 110 13.08 11.59 0.87
C PHE A 110 13.94 10.60 0.07
N GLU A 111 14.22 10.93 -1.18
CA GLU A 111 15.04 10.10 -2.06
C GLU A 111 16.30 10.87 -2.48
N ARG A 112 17.45 10.20 -2.50
CA ARG A 112 18.70 10.77 -3.00
C ARG A 112 19.30 9.85 -4.05
N ASN A 113 19.59 10.39 -5.22
CA ASN A 113 20.22 9.68 -6.34
C ASN A 113 21.41 10.50 -6.84
N GLY A 114 22.62 10.10 -6.42
CA GLY A 114 23.82 10.91 -6.58
C GLY A 114 23.64 12.30 -5.98
N ASP A 115 23.83 13.34 -6.80
CA ASP A 115 23.73 14.76 -6.37
C ASP A 115 22.28 15.28 -6.36
N ARG A 116 21.30 14.47 -6.75
CA ARG A 116 19.89 14.88 -6.80
C ARG A 116 19.16 14.40 -5.55
N ALA A 117 18.34 15.28 -5.00
CA ALA A 117 17.45 14.99 -3.89
C ALA A 117 16.01 15.29 -4.26
N GLY A 118 15.09 14.43 -3.83
CA GLY A 118 13.67 14.52 -4.10
C GLY A 118 12.86 14.16 -2.88
N ARG A 119 11.60 14.57 -2.89
CA ARG A 119 10.60 14.19 -1.89
C ARG A 119 9.39 13.58 -2.55
N GLY A 120 8.65 12.78 -1.81
CA GLY A 120 7.45 12.12 -2.29
C GLY A 120 6.65 11.46 -1.21
N ALA A 121 5.68 10.66 -1.64
CA ALA A 121 4.95 9.77 -0.77
C ALA A 121 4.69 8.43 -1.47
N ILE A 122 4.67 7.38 -0.67
CA ILE A 122 4.19 6.06 -1.05
C ILE A 122 2.88 5.84 -0.32
N LYS A 123 1.85 5.42 -1.06
CA LYS A 123 0.54 5.07 -0.52
C LYS A 123 0.32 3.58 -0.75
N TRP A 124 0.27 2.83 0.35
CA TRP A 124 0.04 1.40 0.34
C TRP A 124 -1.28 1.03 0.99
N ARG A 125 -1.77 -0.15 0.61
CA ARG A 125 -2.81 -0.90 1.31
C ARG A 125 -2.25 -2.27 1.65
N VAL A 126 -2.68 -2.83 2.77
CA VAL A 126 -2.35 -4.19 3.15
C VAL A 126 -3.10 -5.15 2.24
N ALA A 127 -2.37 -5.89 1.39
CA ALA A 127 -2.95 -6.94 0.55
C ALA A 127 -3.08 -8.24 1.34
N ASP A 128 -2.03 -8.58 2.10
CA ASP A 128 -1.96 -9.70 3.03
C ASP A 128 -0.90 -9.43 4.12
N ALA A 129 -0.66 -10.40 5.01
CA ALA A 129 0.25 -10.27 6.15
C ALA A 129 1.69 -9.85 5.78
N ASN A 130 2.13 -10.20 4.56
CA ASN A 130 3.50 -10.02 4.09
C ASN A 130 3.59 -9.16 2.84
N ARG A 131 2.48 -8.51 2.43
CA ARG A 131 2.42 -7.81 1.16
C ARG A 131 1.64 -6.51 1.25
N LEU A 132 2.29 -5.45 0.79
CA LEU A 132 1.70 -4.14 0.60
C LEU A 132 1.61 -3.83 -0.90
N VAL A 133 0.51 -3.23 -1.32
CA VAL A 133 0.32 -2.81 -2.72
C VAL A 133 -0.23 -1.40 -2.78
N GLY A 134 0.19 -0.64 -3.78
CA GLY A 134 -0.35 0.69 -4.00
C GLY A 134 0.43 1.49 -5.02
N THR A 135 0.65 2.77 -4.71
CA THR A 135 1.21 3.73 -5.65
C THR A 135 2.24 4.61 -4.96
N PHE A 136 3.10 5.22 -5.75
CA PHE A 136 4.04 6.21 -5.25
C PHE A 136 4.08 7.41 -6.19
N ALA A 137 4.43 8.56 -5.64
CA ALA A 137 4.73 9.76 -6.39
C ALA A 137 5.84 10.53 -5.67
N THR A 138 6.91 10.80 -6.38
CA THR A 138 8.03 11.60 -5.93
C THR A 138 8.26 12.78 -6.86
N THR A 139 9.28 13.57 -6.55
CA THR A 139 9.74 14.66 -7.40
C THR A 139 10.22 14.15 -8.76
N PHE A 140 10.70 12.91 -8.84
CA PHE A 140 11.26 12.35 -10.07
C PHE A 140 10.28 11.44 -10.83
N TYR A 141 9.51 10.61 -10.13
CA TYR A 141 8.70 9.58 -10.78
C TYR A 141 7.36 9.37 -10.08
N ARG A 142 6.45 8.70 -10.78
CA ARG A 142 5.20 8.19 -10.21
C ARG A 142 4.89 6.82 -10.80
N GLY A 143 4.17 5.99 -10.06
CA GLY A 143 3.80 4.68 -10.56
C GLY A 143 3.22 3.75 -9.50
N ALA A 144 3.27 2.45 -9.80
CA ALA A 144 2.83 1.40 -8.89
C ALA A 144 3.96 1.02 -7.93
N SER A 145 3.59 0.63 -6.70
CA SER A 145 4.51 0.17 -5.67
C SER A 145 3.99 -1.11 -5.04
N VAL A 146 4.87 -2.11 -4.90
CA VAL A 146 4.59 -3.36 -4.19
C VAL A 146 5.72 -3.58 -3.19
N ALA A 147 5.40 -3.82 -1.93
CA ALA A 147 6.37 -4.21 -0.91
C ALA A 147 6.07 -5.64 -0.46
N GLN A 148 7.10 -6.49 -0.45
CA GLN A 148 7.04 -7.86 0.04
C GLN A 148 7.93 -7.98 1.26
N ARG A 149 7.40 -8.51 2.36
CA ARG A 149 8.20 -8.72 3.57
C ARG A 149 9.28 -9.76 3.30
N ILE A 150 10.50 -9.47 3.76
CA ILE A 150 11.59 -10.43 3.80
C ILE A 150 11.43 -11.24 5.07
N VAL A 151 10.93 -12.47 4.93
CA VAL A 151 10.91 -13.43 6.03
C VAL A 151 12.25 -14.16 5.98
N GLN A 152 13.14 -13.88 6.93
CA GLN A 152 14.32 -14.72 7.08
C GLN A 152 13.85 -16.15 7.37
N PRO A 153 14.39 -17.17 6.68
CA PRO A 153 14.13 -18.55 7.09
C PRO A 153 14.65 -18.69 8.53
N THR A 154 13.77 -19.10 9.44
CA THR A 154 14.20 -19.53 10.77
C THR A 154 15.22 -20.65 10.58
N PRO A 155 16.43 -20.56 11.16
CA PRO A 155 17.47 -21.57 11.01
C PRO A 155 17.03 -22.93 11.52
#